data_AF-A0A954WUU1-F1
#
_entry.id   AF-A0A954WUU1-F1
#
_cell.length_a   1.000
_cell.length_b   1.000
_cell.length_c   1.000
_cell.angle_alpha   90.00
_cell.angle_beta   90.00
_cell.angle_gamma   90.00
#
_symmetry.space_group_name_H-M   'P 1'
#
loop_
_entity.id
_entity.type
_entity.pdbx_description
1 polymer ?
#
loop_
_entity_poly.entity_id
_entity_poly.type
_entity_poly.pdbx_seq_one_letter_code
_entity_poly.pdbx_strand_id
1 'polypeptide(L)' 'MPANKPSSTLLWIAAVVLLVLHQDFWFWDSEQLLFGFLPIGLAYQAGYSIAAACLWGWAMQFAWPSHIEAMADES' A
#
# COMPACT_ATOMS: atom_id res chain seq x y z
N MET A 1 -16.60 -7.69 -25.75
CA MET A 1 -16.45 -8.20 -24.36
C MET A 1 -16.35 -6.99 -23.44
N PRO A 2 -17.33 -6.70 -22.55
CA PRO A 2 -17.16 -5.60 -21.61
C PRO A 2 -16.08 -5.98 -20.61
N ALA A 3 -14.99 -5.21 -20.59
CA ALA A 3 -13.92 -5.33 -19.61
C ALA A 3 -14.52 -5.08 -18.21
N ASN A 4 -14.45 -6.08 -17.35
CA ASN A 4 -14.75 -5.97 -15.94
C ASN A 4 -13.74 -5.01 -15.29
N LYS A 5 -14.11 -3.74 -15.14
CA LYS A 5 -13.35 -2.79 -14.32
C LYS A 5 -13.25 -3.41 -12.92
N PRO A 6 -12.05 -3.73 -12.42
CA PRO A 6 -11.94 -4.28 -11.07
C PRO A 6 -12.49 -3.26 -10.08
N SER A 7 -13.21 -3.75 -9.09
CA SER A 7 -13.91 -2.91 -8.13
C SER A 7 -12.88 -2.11 -7.32
N SER A 8 -12.92 -0.78 -7.44
CA SER A 8 -12.11 0.15 -6.63
C SER A 8 -12.28 -0.09 -5.12
N THR A 9 -13.35 -0.77 -4.72
CA THR A 9 -13.59 -1.31 -3.37
C THR A 9 -12.40 -2.09 -2.81
N LEU A 10 -11.72 -2.91 -3.63
CA LEU A 10 -10.59 -3.70 -3.15
C LEU A 10 -9.39 -2.82 -2.76
N LEU A 11 -9.12 -1.76 -3.55
CA LEU A 11 -8.09 -0.77 -3.23
C LEU A 11 -8.42 -0.03 -1.94
N TRP A 12 -9.69 0.35 -1.75
CA TRP A 12 -10.15 1.01 -0.52
C TRP A 12 -10.05 0.10 0.71
N ILE A 13 -10.42 -1.18 0.58
CA ILE A 13 -10.24 -2.15 1.66
C ILE A 13 -8.77 -2.29 2.01
N ALA A 14 -7.89 -2.45 1.02
CA ALA A 14 -6.45 -2.57 1.25
C ALA A 14 -5.85 -1.29 1.88
N ALA A 15 -6.32 -0.12 1.48
CA ALA A 15 -5.91 1.15 2.09
C ALA A 15 -6.32 1.26 3.56
N VAL A 16 -7.56 0.86 3.90
CA VAL A 16 -8.04 0.85 5.30
C VAL A 16 -7.27 -0.18 6.13
N VAL A 17 -6.98 -1.36 5.58
CA VAL A 17 -6.16 -2.37 6.26
C VAL A 17 -4.76 -1.82 6.55
N LEU A 18 -4.11 -1.18 5.57
CA LEU A 18 -2.82 -0.52 5.81
C LEU A 18 -2.94 0.59 6.87
N LEU A 19 -3.99 1.41 6.84
CA LEU A 19 -4.20 2.45 7.85
C LEU A 19 -4.24 1.88 9.28
N VAL A 20 -4.91 0.73 9.45
CA VAL A 20 -4.93 0.03 10.73
C VAL A 20 -3.56 -0.52 11.06
N LEU A 21 -2.92 -1.27 10.14
CA LEU A 21 -1.58 -1.82 10.34
C LEU A 21 -0.51 -0.75 10.59
N HIS A 22 -0.74 0.48 10.17
CA HIS A 22 0.19 1.59 10.40
C HIS A 22 0.26 2.01 11.86
N GLN A 23 -0.73 1.68 12.68
CA GLN A 23 -0.67 2.06 14.09
C GLN A 23 0.55 1.37 14.72
N ASP A 24 1.42 2.12 15.37
CA ASP A 24 2.71 1.58 15.83
C ASP A 24 2.57 0.89 17.20
N PHE A 25 1.51 0.09 17.40
CA PHE A 25 1.16 -0.49 18.70
C PHE A 25 1.47 -1.98 18.83
N TRP A 26 1.62 -2.71 17.72
CA TRP A 26 1.76 -4.17 17.75
C TRP A 26 3.12 -4.64 18.24
N PHE A 27 4.19 -3.97 17.83
CA PHE A 27 5.56 -4.39 18.10
C PHE A 27 6.37 -3.35 18.88
N TRP A 28 5.72 -2.31 19.41
CA TRP A 28 6.34 -1.19 20.11
C TRP A 28 7.18 -1.62 21.33
N ASP A 29 6.70 -2.60 22.08
CA ASP A 29 7.35 -3.11 23.31
C ASP A 29 8.08 -4.44 23.07
N SER A 30 8.23 -4.87 21.82
CA SER A 30 8.83 -6.17 21.50
C SER A 30 10.34 -6.04 21.30
N GLU A 31 11.12 -6.60 22.22
CA GLU A 31 12.58 -6.70 22.11
C GLU A 31 13.05 -7.83 21.17
N GLN A 32 12.13 -8.49 20.45
CA GLN A 32 12.50 -9.58 19.56
C GLN A 32 13.40 -9.08 18.41
N LEU A 33 14.53 -9.74 18.24
CA LEU A 33 15.50 -9.47 17.19
C LEU A 33 15.35 -10.51 16.07
N LEU A 34 15.04 -10.05 14.86
CA LEU A 34 15.18 -10.85 13.65
C LEU A 34 16.65 -10.94 13.25
N PHE A 35 17.09 -12.13 12.87
CA PHE A 35 18.47 -12.44 12.47
C PHE A 35 19.54 -12.05 13.51
N GLY A 36 19.15 -11.82 14.76
CA GLY A 36 20.05 -11.43 15.86
C GLY A 36 20.50 -9.97 15.87
N PHE A 37 20.03 -9.11 14.95
CA PHE A 37 20.43 -7.70 14.90
C PHE A 37 19.31 -6.71 14.55
N LEU A 38 18.22 -7.16 13.92
CA LEU A 38 17.17 -6.28 13.42
C LEU A 38 15.96 -6.31 14.37
N PRO A 39 15.62 -5.21 15.07
CA PRO A 39 14.41 -5.13 15.88
C PRO A 39 13.17 -5.47 15.06
N ILE A 40 12.29 -6.31 15.60
CA ILE A 40 11.06 -6.73 14.93
C ILE A 40 10.16 -5.54 14.56
N GLY A 41 10.12 -4.49 15.39
CA GLY A 41 9.39 -3.26 15.08
C GLY A 41 9.92 -2.57 13.82
N LEU A 42 11.24 -2.50 13.65
CA LEU A 42 11.85 -1.93 12.45
C LEU A 42 11.60 -2.79 11.20
N ALA A 43 11.67 -4.11 11.35
CA ALA A 43 11.37 -5.03 10.25
C ALA A 43 9.90 -4.93 9.83
N TYR A 44 8.99 -4.79 10.79
CA TYR A 44 7.58 -4.55 10.55
C TYR A 44 7.37 -3.24 9.78
N GLN A 45 8.00 -2.15 10.21
CA GLN A 45 7.89 -0.84 9.54
C GLN A 45 8.44 -0.88 8.10
N ALA A 46 9.54 -1.61 7.89
CA ALA A 46 10.10 -1.83 6.56
C ALA A 46 9.13 -2.62 5.66
N GLY A 47 8.54 -3.70 6.18
CA GLY A 47 7.52 -4.48 5.48
C GLY A 47 6.27 -3.66 5.16
N TYR A 48 5.81 -2.84 6.11
CA TYR A 48 4.69 -1.92 5.92
C TYR A 48 4.95 -0.94 4.77
N SER A 49 6.16 -0.37 4.70
CA SER A 49 6.55 0.59 3.66
C SER A 49 6.53 -0.05 2.27
N ILE A 50 7.01 -1.29 2.15
CA ILE A 50 6.95 -2.07 0.90
C ILE A 50 5.49 -2.33 0.51
N ALA A 51 4.65 -2.76 1.46
CA ALA A 51 3.24 -3.01 1.20
C ALA A 51 2.49 -1.75 0.74
N ALA A 52 2.79 -0.59 1.34
CA ALA A 52 2.24 0.70 0.92
C ALA A 52 2.68 1.08 -0.50
N ALA A 53 3.95 0.88 -0.85
CA ALA A 53 4.44 1.11 -2.21
C ALA A 53 3.75 0.19 -3.22
N CYS A 54 3.56 -1.09 -2.90
CA CYS A 54 2.80 -2.03 -3.73
C CYS A 54 1.35 -1.59 -3.92
N LEU A 55 0.67 -1.18 -2.84
CA LEU A 55 -0.70 -0.66 -2.94
C LEU A 55 -0.76 0.57 -3.84
N TRP A 56 0.19 1.50 -3.70
CA TRP A 56 0.23 2.70 -4.52
C TRP A 56 0.51 2.40 -5.99
N GLY A 57 1.45 1.50 -6.27
CA GLY A 57 1.71 1.01 -7.64
C GLY A 57 0.47 0.31 -8.24
N TRP A 58 -0.27 -0.43 -7.41
CA TRP A 58 -1.52 -1.04 -7.82
C TRP A 58 -2.61 0.03 -8.07
N ALA A 59 -2.72 1.03 -7.20
CA ALA A 59 -3.63 2.16 -7.40
C ALA A 59 -3.31 2.93 -8.69
N MET A 60 -2.03 3.14 -9.01
CA MET A 60 -1.59 3.78 -10.24
C MET A 60 -2.04 3.00 -11.50
N GLN A 61 -2.02 1.67 -11.48
CA GLN A 61 -2.44 0.88 -12.64
C GLN A 61 -3.96 0.84 -12.85
N PHE A 62 -4.75 0.96 -11.79
CA PHE A 62 -6.19 0.70 -11.84
C PHE A 62 -7.07 1.92 -11.59
N ALA A 63 -6.59 2.89 -10.81
CA ALA A 63 -7.31 4.12 -10.50
C ALA A 63 -6.82 5.31 -11.33
N TRP A 64 -5.67 5.22 -12.02
CA TRP A 64 -5.22 6.28 -12.94
C TRP A 64 -6.15 6.35 -14.14
N PRO A 65 -6.89 7.47 -14.33
CA PRO A 65 -7.90 7.54 -15.36
C PRO A 65 -7.30 8.18 -16.62
N SER A 66 -7.42 7.48 -17.74
CA SER A 66 -6.88 7.91 -19.05
C SER A 66 -7.38 9.27 -19.56
N HIS A 67 -8.45 9.83 -18.98
CA HIS A 67 -8.91 11.18 -19.32
C HIS A 67 -7.97 12.29 -18.83
N ILE A 68 -7.19 12.06 -17.77
CA ILE A 68 -6.19 13.03 -17.29
C ILE A 68 -4.97 13.05 -18.22
N GLU A 69 -4.59 11.89 -18.79
CA GLU A 69 -3.55 11.82 -19.82
C GLU A 69 -3.98 12.54 -21.10
N ALA A 70 -5.23 12.38 -21.53
CA ALA A 70 -5.75 13.11 -22.68
C ALA A 70 -5.71 14.64 -22.48
N MET A 71 -6.02 15.13 -21.27
CA MET A 71 -5.91 16.56 -20.95
C MET A 71 -4.47 17.05 -20.87
N ALA A 72 -3.51 16.19 -20.51
CA ALA A 72 -2.09 16.55 -20.43
C ALA A 72 -1.43 16.63 -21.82
N ASP A 73 -1.88 15.81 -22.78
CA ASP A 73 -1.43 15.88 -24.18
C ASP A 73 -2.02 17.08 -24.95
N GLU A 74 -3.13 17.65 -24.46
CA GLU A 74 -3.78 18.82 -25.07
C GLU A 74 -3.24 20.19 -24.60
N SER A 75 -2.33 20.24 -23.61
CA SER A 75 -1.77 21.49 -23.02
C SER A 75 -0.29 21.70 -23.34
#